data_AF-A0A2V8GVW0-F1
#
_entry.id   AF-A0A2V8GVW0-F1
#
_cell.length_a   1.000
_cell.length_b   1.000
_cell.length_c   1.000
_cell.angle_alpha   90.00
_cell.angle_beta   90.00
_cell.angle_gamma   90.00
#
_symmetry.space_group_name_H-M   'P 1'
#
loop_
_entity.id
_entity.type
_entity.pdbx_description
1 polymer ?
#
loop_
_entity_poly.entity_id
_entity_poly.type
_entity_poly.pdbx_seq_one_letter_code
_entity_poly.pdbx_strand_id
1 'polypeptide(L)' 'MARNSRPTAAKREREKGLIEKREQKAARRRAEKERKATSGPRSAGGVDPDIEGIKLGPQPPAEWQVEEE' A
#
# COMPACT_ATOMS: atom_id res chain seq x y z
N MET A 1 -18.53 -28.19 33.64
CA MET A 1 -18.52 -27.01 32.75
C MET A 1 -17.49 -26.01 33.27
N ALA A 2 -16.44 -25.70 32.51
CA ALA A 2 -15.40 -24.78 32.97
C ALA A 2 -15.95 -23.34 32.95
N ARG A 3 -15.98 -22.70 34.12
CA ARG A 3 -16.33 -21.29 34.29
C ARG A 3 -15.23 -20.44 33.67
N ASN A 4 -15.47 -19.89 32.47
CA ASN A 4 -14.54 -19.00 31.78
C ASN A 4 -14.31 -17.76 32.66
N SER A 5 -13.14 -17.64 33.29
CA SER A 5 -12.79 -16.47 34.09
C SER A 5 -12.74 -15.21 33.23
N ARG A 6 -13.11 -14.07 33.80
CA ARG A 6 -13.06 -12.76 33.12
C ARG A 6 -11.62 -12.52 32.63
N PRO A 7 -11.43 -12.02 31.40
CA PRO A 7 -10.10 -11.73 30.88
C PRO A 7 -9.39 -10.70 31.76
N THR A 8 -8.07 -10.87 31.91
CA THR A 8 -7.20 -9.96 32.66
C THR A 8 -7.18 -8.56 32.04
N ALA A 9 -6.82 -7.55 32.83
CA ALA A 9 -6.71 -6.16 32.35
C ALA A 9 -5.78 -6.05 31.12
N ALA A 10 -4.62 -6.70 31.18
CA ALA A 10 -3.66 -6.76 30.07
C ALA A 10 -4.26 -7.36 28.78
N LYS A 11 -5.12 -8.38 28.89
CA LYS A 11 -5.81 -8.95 27.72
C LYS A 11 -6.79 -7.94 27.11
N ARG A 12 -7.53 -7.20 27.93
CA ARG A 12 -8.45 -6.16 27.44
C ARG A 12 -7.73 -5.03 26.74
N GLU A 13 -6.59 -4.57 27.25
CA GLU A 13 -5.78 -3.52 26.61
C GLU A 13 -5.24 -3.98 25.24
N ARG A 14 -4.72 -5.20 25.17
CA ARG A 14 -4.28 -5.78 23.89
C ARG A 14 -5.42 -5.88 22.87
N GLU A 15 -6.60 -6.33 23.31
CA GLU A 15 -7.77 -6.43 22.44
C GLU A 15 -8.24 -5.07 21.95
N LYS A 16 -8.28 -4.06 22.82
CA LYS A 16 -8.58 -2.66 22.44
C LYS A 16 -7.61 -2.16 21.36
N GLY A 17 -6.30 -2.32 21.57
CA GLY A 17 -5.30 -1.88 20.58
C GLY A 17 -5.39 -2.63 19.24
N LEU A 18 -5.80 -3.89 19.24
CA LEU A 18 -6.05 -4.63 18.00
C LEU A 18 -7.30 -4.13 17.27
N ILE A 19 -8.35 -3.77 18.00
CA ILE A 19 -9.57 -3.18 17.44
C ILE A 19 -9.24 -1.81 16.82
N GLU A 20 -8.58 -0.93 17.55
CA GLU A 20 -8.18 0.41 17.07
C GLU A 20 -7.32 0.31 15.80
N LYS A 21 -6.33 -0.59 15.77
CA LYS A 21 -5.50 -0.81 14.55
C LYS A 21 -6.32 -1.29 13.35
N ARG A 22 -7.31 -2.16 13.58
CA ARG A 22 -8.20 -2.65 12.51
C ARG A 22 -9.10 -1.53 11.99
N GLU A 23 -9.65 -0.73 12.89
CA GLU A 23 -10.48 0.43 12.54
C GLU A 23 -9.70 1.47 11.75
N GLN A 24 -8.49 1.83 12.20
CA GLN A 24 -7.60 2.74 11.48
C GLN A 24 -7.27 2.21 10.08
N LYS A 25 -6.94 0.92 9.95
CA LYS A 25 -6.67 0.29 8.65
C LYS A 25 -7.90 0.30 7.74
N ALA A 26 -9.09 0.06 8.29
CA ALA A 26 -10.34 0.11 7.55
C ALA A 26 -10.65 1.54 7.09
N ALA A 27 -10.48 2.54 7.96
CA ALA A 27 -10.64 3.95 7.62
C ALA A 27 -9.69 4.37 6.50
N ARG A 28 -8.40 4.00 6.57
CA ARG A 28 -7.42 4.28 5.52
C ARG A 28 -7.82 3.70 4.17
N ARG A 29 -8.29 2.45 4.14
CA ARG A 29 -8.76 1.80 2.91
C ARG A 29 -10.00 2.48 2.33
N ARG A 30 -10.94 2.93 3.16
CA ARG A 30 -12.12 3.69 2.71
C ARG A 30 -11.70 5.02 2.09
N ALA A 31 -10.86 5.79 2.77
CA ALA A 31 -10.33 7.06 2.26
C ALA A 31 -9.57 6.87 0.94
N GLU A 32 -8.74 5.84 0.81
CA GLU A 32 -8.02 5.54 -0.43
C GLU A 32 -8.97 5.16 -1.57
N LYS A 33 -10.01 4.36 -1.28
CA LYS A 33 -11.04 4.01 -2.26
C LYS A 33 -11.83 5.24 -2.70
N GLU A 34 -12.18 6.14 -1.78
CA GLU A 34 -12.83 7.41 -2.06
C GLU A 34 -11.95 8.29 -2.95
N ARG A 35 -10.67 8.48 -2.60
CA ARG A 35 -9.72 9.22 -3.45
C ARG A 35 -9.65 8.65 -4.86
N LYS A 36 -9.57 7.32 -5.00
CA LYS A 36 -9.53 6.66 -6.31
C LYS A 36 -10.84 6.82 -7.08
N ALA A 37 -11.98 6.83 -6.41
CA ALA A 37 -13.27 7.08 -7.03
C ALA A 37 -13.40 8.55 -7.49
N THR A 38 -12.89 9.50 -6.71
CA THR A 38 -12.93 10.94 -7.00
C THR A 38 -11.90 11.37 -8.05
N SER A 39 -10.72 10.75 -8.12
CA SER A 39 -9.69 11.13 -9.09
C SER A 39 -10.04 10.81 -10.54
N GLY A 40 -11.18 10.15 -10.78
CA GLY A 40 -11.56 9.64 -12.09
C GLY A 40 -10.59 8.56 -12.61
N PRO A 41 -10.92 7.92 -13.73
CA PRO A 41 -9.91 7.19 -14.51
C PRO A 41 -8.77 8.15 -14.85
N ARG A 42 -7.51 7.68 -14.84
CA ARG A 42 -6.42 8.41 -15.50
C ARG A 42 -6.92 8.76 -16.91
N SER A 43 -6.76 10.02 -17.32
CA SER A 43 -7.25 10.46 -18.63
C SER A 43 -6.79 9.48 -19.70
N ALA A 44 -7.67 9.12 -20.63
CA ALA A 44 -7.28 8.28 -21.77
C ALA A 44 -6.22 9.08 -22.58
N GLY A 45 -4.94 8.78 -22.35
CA GLY A 45 -3.80 9.53 -22.90
C GLY A 45 -2.83 10.12 -21.86
N GLY A 46 -3.18 10.11 -20.56
CA GLY A 46 -2.26 10.49 -19.49
C GLY A 46 -1.27 9.36 -19.22
N VAL A 47 -0.08 9.44 -19.81
CA VAL A 47 1.05 8.58 -19.46
C VAL A 47 1.43 8.87 -18.00
N ASP A 48 1.73 7.82 -17.23
CA ASP A 48 2.20 7.98 -15.85
C ASP A 48 3.61 8.61 -15.90
N PRO A 49 3.84 9.78 -15.28
CA PRO A 49 5.16 10.42 -15.29
C PRO A 49 6.28 9.51 -14.76
N ASP A 50 5.96 8.59 -13.84
CA ASP A 50 6.92 7.64 -13.29
C ASP A 50 7.27 6.51 -14.28
N ILE A 51 6.42 6.27 -15.29
CA ILE A 51 6.58 5.19 -16.28
C ILE A 51 6.97 5.76 -17.65
N GLU A 52 6.81 7.07 -17.86
CA GLU A 52 7.17 7.74 -19.10
C GLU A 52 8.66 7.53 -19.41
N GLY A 53 8.96 7.02 -20.61
CA GLY A 53 10.34 6.75 -21.06
C GLY A 53 10.92 5.40 -20.63
N ILE A 54 10.23 4.59 -19.79
CA ILE A 54 10.67 3.24 -19.48
C ILE A 54 10.47 2.34 -20.71
N LYS A 55 11.57 1.77 -21.20
CA LYS A 55 11.56 0.77 -22.28
C LYS A 55 11.54 -0.63 -21.66
N LEU A 56 10.56 -1.44 -22.04
CA LEU A 56 10.53 -2.85 -21.66
C LEU A 56 11.65 -3.60 -22.40
N GLY A 57 12.37 -4.46 -21.69
CA GLY A 57 13.45 -5.27 -22.25
C GLY A 57 14.72 -5.25 -21.39
N PRO A 58 15.78 -5.93 -21.81
CA PRO A 58 17.09 -5.82 -21.17
C PRO A 58 17.58 -4.37 -21.27
N GLN A 59 18.05 -3.83 -20.14
CA GLN A 59 18.64 -2.50 -20.12
C GLN A 59 19.91 -2.52 -20.98
N PRO A 60 20.06 -1.60 -21.96
CA PRO A 60 21.29 -1.51 -22.74
C PRO A 60 22.47 -1.23 -21.79
N PRO A 61 23.68 -1.70 -22.13
CA PRO A 61 24.87 -1.35 -21.38
C PRO A 61 25.00 0.17 -21.34
N ALA A 62 25.33 0.69 -20.16
CA ALA A 62 25.51 2.12 -20.01
C ALA A 62 26.75 2.58 -20.79
N GLU A 63 26.79 3.86 -21.18
CA GLU A 63 27.89 4.42 -21.98
C GLU A 63 29.27 4.20 -21.34
N TRP A 64 29.35 4.18 -20.00
CA TRP A 64 30.58 3.88 -19.25
C TRP A 64 30.99 2.39 -19.25
N GLN A 65 30.12 1.48 -19.66
CA GLN A 65 30.41 0.04 -19.79
C GLN A 65 30.93 -0.33 -21.17
N VAL A 66 30.73 0.55 -22.16
CA VAL A 66 31.22 0.40 -23.51
C VAL A 66 32.44 1.33 -23.63
N GLU A 67 33.53 0.98 -22.96
CA GLU A 67 34.83 1.55 -23.35
C GLU A 67 35.14 1.01 -24.76
N GLU A 68 35.26 1.91 -25.74
CA GLU A 68 35.65 1.61 -27.11
C GLU A 68 36.97 0.83 -27.11
N GLU A 69 36.90 -0.46 -27.48
CA GLU A 69 38.06 -1.21 -27.97
C GLU A 69 38.32 -0.88 -29.44
#